data_AF-A0A916RZC3-F1
#
_entry.id   AF-A0A916RZC3-F1
#
_cell.length_a   1.000
_cell.length_b   1.000
_cell.length_c   1.000
_cell.angle_alpha   90.00
_cell.angle_beta   90.00
_cell.angle_gamma   90.00
#
_symmetry.space_group_name_H-M   'P 1'
#
loop_
_entity.id
_entity.type
_entity.pdbx_description
1 polymer ?
#
loop_
_entity_poly.entity_id
_entity_poly.type
_entity_poly.pdbx_seq_one_letter_code
_entity_poly.pdbx_strand_id
1 'polypeptide(L)'
;MRWMLSLALPLSTLAWAQTTPPAPAQASSSSISSQLPDAPSAVNSGQEDVVVVAEESFKKTGDGAHSCGIFSSMKVVYFDPRRVNQIPKPCSELVYPYQRFLNTNVAIPMTWQQKGYLALHDLSDPSNLGTIAGISAITIGIDSHTAYGPGWKGYGKIVGVSLAQDATGQFFGVFAIPALVRQDPRYYRMPHASIPRRILYSISRTVISRNDAGDPIPNYASLLTYGINSEISNLYVPGIHPNAESTLARTLTGIATDPANNLLTEFLPDVATRIHIRIIFVQRILNNVAAPDAGS
;
A
#
# COMPACT_ATOMS: atom_id res chain seq x y z
N MET A 1 31.48 34.31 -13.45
CA MET A 1 32.37 33.67 -12.46
C MET A 1 32.07 32.18 -12.43
N ARG A 2 32.99 31.36 -12.98
CA ARG A 2 32.94 29.90 -13.00
C ARG A 2 33.69 29.39 -11.77
N TRP A 3 33.05 28.59 -10.92
CA TRP A 3 33.74 27.78 -9.92
C TRP A 3 33.45 26.31 -10.23
N MET A 4 34.47 25.64 -10.76
CA MET A 4 34.52 24.20 -10.94
C MET A 4 34.91 23.59 -9.60
N LEU A 5 34.09 22.67 -9.08
CA LEU A 5 34.49 21.75 -8.02
C LEU A 5 34.35 20.33 -8.55
N SER A 6 35.48 19.79 -8.97
CA SER A 6 35.70 18.40 -9.36
C SER A 6 35.89 17.58 -8.09
N LEU A 7 34.94 16.69 -7.79
CA LEU A 7 35.10 15.66 -6.77
C LEU A 7 35.11 14.30 -7.46
N ALA A 8 36.32 13.81 -7.73
CA ALA A 8 36.58 12.44 -8.14
C ALA A 8 36.58 11.55 -6.89
N LEU A 9 35.79 10.48 -6.90
CA LEU A 9 35.82 9.40 -5.92
C LEU A 9 36.14 8.08 -6.66
N PRO A 10 37.10 7.28 -6.15
CA PRO A 10 37.65 6.15 -6.89
C PRO A 10 36.72 4.93 -6.85
N LEU A 11 36.55 4.29 -8.02
CA LEU A 11 36.00 2.94 -8.15
C LEU A 11 36.86 1.95 -7.37
N SER A 12 36.29 1.33 -6.34
CA SER A 12 36.87 0.18 -5.66
C SER A 12 36.27 -1.10 -6.23
N THR A 13 37.09 -1.92 -6.87
CA THR A 13 36.75 -3.24 -7.42
C THR A 13 36.65 -4.27 -6.30
N LEU A 14 35.46 -4.80 -6.03
CA LEU A 14 35.26 -5.95 -5.15
C LEU A 14 35.42 -7.25 -5.95
N ALA A 15 36.54 -7.93 -5.74
CA ALA A 15 36.81 -9.27 -6.23
C ALA A 15 35.96 -10.29 -5.47
N TRP A 16 35.29 -11.18 -6.21
CA TRP A 16 34.53 -12.30 -5.66
C TRP A 16 35.48 -13.42 -5.23
N ALA A 17 35.46 -13.78 -3.95
CA ALA A 17 36.10 -14.98 -3.45
C ALA A 17 35.11 -16.16 -3.49
N GLN A 18 35.41 -17.16 -4.31
CA GLN A 18 34.71 -18.44 -4.35
C GLN A 18 35.16 -19.30 -3.16
N THR A 19 34.23 -19.71 -2.30
CA THR A 19 34.48 -20.72 -1.27
C THR A 19 33.88 -22.06 -1.72
N THR A 20 34.76 -23.04 -1.91
CA THR A 20 34.41 -24.44 -2.19
C THR A 20 34.00 -25.15 -0.88
N PRO A 21 33.01 -26.05 -0.90
CA PRO A 21 32.62 -26.83 0.27
C PRO A 21 33.55 -28.03 0.49
N PRO A 22 33.90 -28.40 1.74
CA PRO A 22 34.57 -29.67 2.02
C PRO A 22 33.59 -30.85 2.08
N ALA A 23 34.05 -32.00 1.60
CA ALA A 23 33.38 -33.30 1.56
C ALA A 23 33.37 -34.02 2.94
N PRO A 24 32.61 -35.13 3.13
CA PRO A 24 32.10 -35.56 4.43
C PRO A 24 33.05 -36.47 5.22
N ALA A 25 32.99 -36.41 6.55
CA ALA A 25 33.64 -37.37 7.45
C ALA A 25 32.60 -38.28 8.13
N GLN A 26 32.87 -39.59 8.12
CA GLN A 26 32.04 -40.65 8.66
C GLN A 26 32.34 -40.94 10.15
N ALA A 27 31.24 -41.17 10.89
CA ALA A 27 31.00 -42.05 12.03
C ALA A 27 32.07 -42.29 13.13
N SER A 28 31.66 -42.06 14.38
CA SER A 28 31.94 -42.99 15.50
C SER A 28 30.88 -42.87 16.60
N SER A 29 30.25 -44.02 16.88
CA SER A 29 29.25 -44.28 17.91
C SER A 29 29.84 -44.41 19.32
N SER A 30 29.22 -43.81 20.33
CA SER A 30 29.35 -44.26 21.71
C SER A 30 28.07 -43.96 22.50
N SER A 31 27.40 -45.04 22.89
CA SER A 31 26.22 -45.14 23.73
C SER A 31 26.52 -44.85 25.20
N ILE A 32 25.80 -43.94 25.84
CA ILE A 32 25.50 -44.00 27.28
C ILE A 32 24.06 -43.53 27.48
N SER A 33 23.23 -44.46 28.00
CA SER A 33 21.87 -44.23 28.44
C SER A 33 21.83 -43.55 29.81
N SER A 34 20.99 -42.52 29.95
CA SER A 34 20.38 -42.16 31.23
C SER A 34 18.98 -41.61 30.96
N GLN A 35 17.99 -42.21 31.59
CA GLN A 35 16.55 -42.11 31.32
C GLN A 35 15.92 -40.77 31.75
N LEU A 36 14.75 -40.50 31.12
CA LEU A 36 13.67 -39.51 31.37
C LEU A 36 13.73 -38.18 30.57
N PRO A 37 12.57 -37.62 30.15
CA PRO A 37 11.42 -38.19 29.40
C PRO A 37 11.36 -37.62 27.96
N ASP A 38 10.65 -38.32 27.07
CA ASP A 38 10.61 -38.08 25.61
C ASP A 38 10.46 -36.60 25.19
N ALA A 39 11.45 -36.11 24.44
CA ALA A 39 11.30 -34.88 23.66
C ALA A 39 10.39 -35.16 22.46
N PRO A 40 9.35 -34.35 22.18
CA PRO A 40 8.69 -34.44 20.89
C PRO A 40 9.68 -33.93 19.83
N SER A 41 10.26 -34.86 19.10
CA SER A 41 10.96 -34.62 17.84
C SER A 41 10.02 -33.95 16.83
N ALA A 42 10.60 -33.05 16.03
CA ALA A 42 10.03 -32.38 14.86
C ALA A 42 9.00 -31.26 15.13
N VAL A 43 9.48 -30.03 15.37
CA VAL A 43 8.72 -28.82 14.99
C VAL A 43 8.94 -28.58 13.50
N ASN A 44 8.36 -29.47 12.70
CA ASN A 44 8.15 -29.33 11.26
C ASN A 44 6.75 -29.83 10.90
N SER A 45 5.79 -29.63 11.80
CA SER A 45 4.37 -29.96 11.62
C SER A 45 3.53 -28.79 12.14
N GLY A 46 3.17 -27.89 11.22
CA GLY A 46 2.30 -26.75 11.52
C GLY A 46 2.00 -25.84 10.32
N GLN A 47 2.34 -26.25 9.09
CA GLN A 47 2.00 -25.52 7.87
C GLN A 47 1.24 -26.35 6.83
N GLU A 48 1.25 -27.68 6.93
CA GLU A 48 0.06 -28.48 6.64
C GLU A 48 -0.76 -28.39 7.93
N ASP A 49 -1.73 -27.51 8.06
CA ASP A 49 -3.03 -27.85 7.50
C ASP A 49 -3.99 -26.64 7.54
N VAL A 50 -3.53 -25.42 7.25
CA VAL A 50 -4.46 -24.27 7.26
C VAL A 50 -5.53 -24.45 6.17
N VAL A 51 -5.15 -25.11 5.07
CA VAL A 51 -6.05 -25.41 3.96
C VAL A 51 -7.03 -26.53 4.30
N VAL A 52 -6.62 -27.67 4.88
CA VAL A 52 -7.59 -28.72 5.23
C VAL A 52 -8.30 -28.46 6.55
N VAL A 53 -7.76 -27.68 7.49
CA VAL A 53 -8.55 -27.13 8.63
C VAL A 53 -9.61 -26.15 8.15
N ALA A 54 -9.30 -25.32 7.14
CA ALA A 54 -10.29 -24.49 6.48
C ALA A 54 -11.30 -25.35 5.70
N GLU A 55 -10.86 -26.40 5.00
CA GLU A 55 -11.71 -27.31 4.24
C GLU A 55 -12.62 -28.16 5.13
N GLU A 56 -12.14 -28.61 6.29
CA GLU A 56 -12.92 -29.30 7.32
C GLU A 56 -13.91 -28.35 8.01
N SER A 57 -13.51 -27.10 8.25
CA SER A 57 -14.43 -26.06 8.74
C SER A 57 -15.53 -25.75 7.72
N PHE A 58 -15.19 -25.76 6.42
CA PHE A 58 -16.16 -25.61 5.33
C PHE A 58 -17.11 -26.81 5.24
N LYS A 59 -16.59 -28.05 5.35
CA LYS A 59 -17.37 -29.29 5.32
C LYS A 59 -18.29 -29.44 6.54
N LYS A 60 -17.86 -28.98 7.73
CA LYS A 60 -18.68 -29.00 8.96
C LYS A 60 -19.80 -27.97 8.99
N THR A 61 -19.66 -26.84 8.29
CA THR A 61 -20.62 -25.73 8.37
C THR A 61 -21.83 -25.90 7.45
N GLY A 62 -21.80 -26.88 6.53
CA GLY A 62 -23.00 -27.38 5.81
C GLY A 62 -23.68 -26.40 4.83
N ASP A 63 -23.40 -25.11 4.92
CA ASP A 63 -23.77 -24.08 3.96
C ASP A 63 -22.48 -23.36 3.53
N GLY A 64 -22.07 -23.62 2.28
CA GLY A 64 -21.08 -22.78 1.62
C GLY A 64 -21.52 -21.32 1.67
N ALA A 65 -20.57 -20.38 1.66
CA ALA A 65 -20.87 -18.96 1.71
C ALA A 65 -22.00 -18.62 0.71
N HIS A 66 -23.17 -18.20 1.22
CA HIS A 66 -24.30 -17.85 0.37
C HIS A 66 -23.88 -16.73 -0.59
N SER A 67 -24.07 -16.95 -1.90
CA SER A 67 -23.85 -15.89 -2.90
C SER A 67 -24.83 -14.75 -2.62
N CYS A 68 -24.32 -13.61 -2.15
CA CYS A 68 -25.17 -12.45 -1.91
C CYS A 68 -25.61 -11.85 -3.25
N GLY A 69 -26.92 -11.67 -3.46
CA GLY A 69 -27.43 -10.91 -4.61
C GLY A 69 -27.20 -9.39 -4.45
N ILE A 70 -27.25 -8.66 -5.57
CA ILE A 70 -27.02 -7.19 -5.68
C ILE A 70 -27.82 -6.38 -4.65
N PHE A 71 -29.06 -6.76 -4.33
CA PHE A 71 -29.88 -6.03 -3.37
C PHE A 71 -29.51 -6.28 -1.90
N SER A 72 -28.91 -7.44 -1.60
CA SER A 72 -28.47 -7.77 -0.24
C SER A 72 -27.18 -7.03 0.14
N SER A 73 -26.34 -6.74 -0.86
CA SER A 73 -25.06 -6.07 -0.66
C SER A 73 -25.19 -4.55 -0.43
N MET A 74 -26.28 -3.92 -0.87
CA MET A 74 -26.57 -2.50 -0.61
C MET A 74 -27.13 -2.23 0.79
N LYS A 75 -27.53 -3.26 1.56
CA LYS A 75 -28.11 -3.12 2.91
C LYS A 75 -27.09 -2.78 4.01
N VAL A 76 -25.79 -2.80 3.72
CA VAL A 76 -24.70 -2.61 4.70
C VAL A 76 -24.52 -1.15 5.14
N VAL A 77 -25.27 -0.20 4.56
CA VAL A 77 -25.15 1.23 4.85
C VAL A 77 -26.02 1.70 6.04
N TYR A 78 -26.94 0.88 6.55
CA TYR A 78 -27.84 1.28 7.64
C TYR A 78 -27.42 0.68 8.98
N PHE A 79 -26.96 1.52 9.91
CA PHE A 79 -26.69 1.14 11.30
C PHE A 79 -28.03 0.94 12.04
N ASP A 80 -28.39 -0.32 12.32
CA ASP A 80 -29.53 -0.68 13.15
C ASP A 80 -29.09 -0.84 14.61
N PRO A 81 -29.45 0.11 15.52
CA PRO A 81 -29.03 0.07 16.92
C PRO A 81 -29.60 -1.10 17.72
N ARG A 82 -30.52 -1.91 17.16
CA ARG A 82 -31.06 -3.13 17.81
C ARG A 82 -30.25 -4.39 17.51
N ARG A 83 -29.26 -4.34 16.61
CA ARG A 83 -28.45 -5.50 16.18
C ARG A 83 -26.96 -5.35 16.47
N VAL A 84 -26.59 -4.67 17.54
CA VAL A 84 -25.18 -4.37 17.93
C VAL A 84 -24.32 -5.63 18.10
N ASN A 85 -24.91 -6.78 18.47
CA ASN A 85 -24.18 -8.03 18.73
C ASN A 85 -24.02 -8.94 17.50
N GLN A 86 -24.60 -8.56 16.36
CA GLN A 86 -24.49 -9.31 15.11
C GLN A 86 -23.74 -8.44 14.12
N ILE A 87 -22.42 -8.64 14.01
CA ILE A 87 -21.65 -8.07 12.90
C ILE A 87 -22.16 -8.78 11.64
N PRO A 88 -22.88 -8.09 10.72
CA PRO A 88 -23.27 -8.71 9.48
C PRO A 88 -21.99 -9.10 8.75
N LYS A 89 -21.82 -10.37 8.40
CA LYS A 89 -20.66 -10.78 7.58
C LYS A 89 -20.78 -10.01 6.26
N PRO A 90 -19.88 -9.06 5.96
CA PRO A 90 -20.01 -8.27 4.76
C PRO A 90 -19.95 -9.22 3.57
N CYS A 91 -20.91 -9.08 2.66
CA CYS A 91 -20.86 -9.68 1.34
C CYS A 91 -19.76 -8.96 0.52
N SER A 92 -18.50 -9.12 0.93
CA SER A 92 -17.35 -8.39 0.41
C SER A 92 -17.02 -8.77 -1.03
N GLU A 93 -17.31 -10.01 -1.42
CA GLU A 93 -16.91 -10.53 -2.73
C GLU A 93 -17.69 -9.95 -3.91
N LEU A 94 -18.96 -9.56 -3.72
CA LEU A 94 -19.79 -9.06 -4.82
C LEU A 94 -19.76 -7.54 -4.99
N VAL A 95 -19.51 -6.80 -3.90
CA VAL A 95 -19.41 -5.32 -3.97
C VAL A 95 -18.02 -4.91 -4.45
N TYR A 96 -16.99 -5.64 -4.03
CA TYR A 96 -15.60 -5.30 -4.29
C TYR A 96 -14.74 -6.57 -4.43
N PRO A 97 -14.57 -7.12 -5.65
CA PRO A 97 -13.84 -8.38 -5.88
C PRO A 97 -12.36 -8.36 -5.46
N TYR A 98 -11.87 -7.22 -4.98
CA TYR A 98 -10.50 -6.94 -4.59
C TYR A 98 -10.31 -6.65 -3.10
N GLN A 99 -11.36 -6.62 -2.26
CA GLN A 99 -11.20 -6.46 -0.81
C GLN A 99 -10.28 -7.53 -0.19
N ARG A 100 -10.27 -8.74 -0.77
CA ARG A 100 -9.35 -9.82 -0.38
C ARG A 100 -7.87 -9.47 -0.59
N PHE A 101 -7.58 -8.58 -1.53
CA PHE A 101 -6.22 -8.16 -1.90
C PHE A 101 -5.72 -6.94 -1.12
N LEU A 102 -6.63 -6.10 -0.61
CA LEU A 102 -6.28 -4.89 0.15
C LEU A 102 -5.94 -5.16 1.61
N ASN A 103 -6.55 -6.19 2.21
CA ASN A 103 -6.39 -6.51 3.63
C ASN A 103 -5.41 -7.66 3.89
N THR A 104 -4.83 -8.23 2.85
CA THR A 104 -3.95 -9.41 2.92
C THR A 104 -2.49 -8.99 2.79
N ASN A 105 -1.66 -9.42 3.74
CA ASN A 105 -0.20 -9.22 3.68
C ASN A 105 0.55 -10.30 2.87
N VAL A 106 -0.19 -11.20 2.23
CA VAL A 106 0.33 -12.28 1.40
C VAL A 106 0.39 -11.84 -0.07
N ALA A 107 1.47 -12.19 -0.75
CA ALA A 107 1.58 -12.05 -2.20
C ALA A 107 0.61 -13.03 -2.87
N ILE A 108 -0.47 -12.51 -3.43
CA ILE A 108 -1.40 -13.28 -4.25
C ILE A 108 -1.31 -12.70 -5.66
N PRO A 109 -0.91 -13.50 -6.67
CA PRO A 109 -0.71 -12.99 -8.02
C PRO A 109 -2.02 -12.39 -8.56
N MET A 110 -1.92 -11.18 -9.12
CA MET A 110 -3.05 -10.51 -9.76
C MET A 110 -3.00 -10.68 -11.27
N THR A 111 -4.15 -10.96 -11.87
CA THR A 111 -4.27 -10.93 -13.34
C THR A 111 -4.16 -9.50 -13.85
N TRP A 112 -3.80 -9.31 -15.12
CA TRP A 112 -3.72 -7.97 -15.73
C TRP A 112 -5.05 -7.20 -15.63
N GLN A 113 -6.18 -7.90 -15.72
CA GLN A 113 -7.52 -7.31 -15.57
C GLN A 113 -7.76 -6.79 -14.14
N GLN A 114 -7.32 -7.54 -13.14
CA GLN A 114 -7.40 -7.13 -11.73
C GLN A 114 -6.52 -5.91 -11.46
N LYS A 115 -5.33 -5.83 -12.07
CA LYS A 115 -4.46 -4.66 -11.99
C LYS A 115 -5.10 -3.43 -12.65
N GLY A 116 -5.73 -3.60 -13.82
CA GLY A 116 -6.46 -2.52 -14.51
C GLY A 116 -7.66 -2.03 -13.71
N TYR A 117 -8.41 -2.95 -13.12
CA TYR A 117 -9.52 -2.62 -12.24
C TYR A 117 -9.04 -1.89 -10.97
N LEU A 118 -7.94 -2.34 -10.36
CA LEU A 118 -7.33 -1.67 -9.21
C LEU A 118 -6.94 -0.23 -9.54
N ALA A 119 -6.31 0.00 -10.70
CA ALA A 119 -5.97 1.36 -11.16
C ALA A 119 -7.21 2.26 -11.31
N LEU A 120 -8.31 1.73 -11.87
CA LEU A 120 -9.56 2.48 -11.99
C LEU A 120 -10.22 2.74 -10.64
N HIS A 121 -10.16 1.76 -9.74
CA HIS A 121 -10.66 1.92 -8.38
C HIS A 121 -9.90 3.03 -7.65
N ASP A 122 -8.57 2.99 -7.65
CA ASP A 122 -7.75 3.95 -6.92
C ASP A 122 -7.91 5.36 -7.50
N LEU A 123 -8.06 5.48 -8.83
CA LEU A 123 -8.39 6.75 -9.50
C LEU A 123 -9.76 7.31 -9.09
N SER A 124 -10.76 6.45 -8.92
CA SER A 124 -12.13 6.85 -8.59
C SER A 124 -12.46 6.81 -7.10
N ASP A 125 -11.47 6.51 -6.25
CA ASP A 125 -11.64 6.42 -4.82
C ASP A 125 -12.01 7.81 -4.24
N PRO A 126 -13.09 7.93 -3.44
CA PRO A 126 -13.52 9.21 -2.89
C PRO A 126 -12.45 9.91 -2.02
N SER A 127 -11.60 9.16 -1.33
CA SER A 127 -10.52 9.72 -0.51
C SER A 127 -9.39 10.27 -1.38
N ASN A 128 -9.07 9.60 -2.50
CA ASN A 128 -8.13 10.10 -3.49
C ASN A 128 -8.65 11.39 -4.15
N LEU A 129 -9.90 11.37 -4.64
CA LEU A 129 -10.56 12.56 -5.21
C LEU A 129 -10.63 13.72 -4.21
N GLY A 130 -10.93 13.43 -2.94
CA GLY A 130 -10.91 14.41 -1.85
C GLY A 130 -9.52 14.99 -1.60
N THR A 131 -8.47 14.17 -1.70
CA THR A 131 -7.08 14.61 -1.56
C THR A 131 -6.66 15.52 -2.72
N ILE A 132 -6.99 15.15 -3.96
CA ILE A 132 -6.76 15.97 -5.16
C ILE A 132 -7.45 17.33 -5.01
N ALA A 133 -8.73 17.33 -4.62
CA ALA A 133 -9.49 18.55 -4.38
C ALA A 133 -8.88 19.41 -3.26
N GLY A 134 -8.53 18.80 -2.12
CA GLY A 134 -7.97 19.49 -0.97
C GLY A 134 -6.61 20.13 -1.26
N ILE A 135 -5.67 19.38 -1.85
CA ILE A 135 -4.34 19.90 -2.20
C ILE A 135 -4.46 20.99 -3.27
N SER A 136 -5.34 20.82 -4.25
CA SER A 136 -5.64 21.84 -5.26
C SER A 136 -6.16 23.13 -4.64
N ALA A 137 -7.07 23.03 -3.65
CA ALA A 137 -7.61 24.18 -2.94
C ALA A 137 -6.53 24.92 -2.15
N ILE A 138 -5.68 24.17 -1.43
CA ILE A 138 -4.55 24.75 -0.70
C ILE A 138 -3.61 25.46 -1.68
N THR A 139 -3.24 24.83 -2.79
CA THR A 139 -2.30 25.39 -3.78
C THR A 139 -2.77 26.73 -4.33
N ILE A 140 -4.05 26.84 -4.70
CA ILE A 140 -4.63 28.10 -5.21
C ILE A 140 -4.87 29.11 -4.08
N GLY A 141 -5.15 28.62 -2.86
CA GLY A 141 -5.42 29.46 -1.70
C GLY A 141 -4.17 30.14 -1.14
N ILE A 142 -3.02 29.45 -1.16
CA ILE A 142 -1.75 29.99 -0.66
C ILE A 142 -1.03 30.87 -1.69
N ASP A 143 -1.26 30.63 -2.98
CA ASP A 143 -0.65 31.42 -4.06
C ASP A 143 -1.69 31.76 -5.14
N SER A 144 -2.01 33.04 -5.25
CA SER A 144 -2.92 33.57 -6.27
C SER A 144 -2.25 33.75 -7.64
N HIS A 145 -0.92 33.65 -7.73
CA HIS A 145 -0.13 33.84 -8.96
C HIS A 145 0.33 32.51 -9.59
N THR A 146 -0.33 31.40 -9.28
CA THR A 146 -0.04 30.11 -9.91
C THR A 146 -0.26 30.16 -11.43
N ALA A 147 0.40 29.26 -12.16
CA ALA A 147 0.23 29.09 -13.61
C ALA A 147 -1.22 28.79 -14.05
N TYR A 148 -2.08 28.38 -13.10
CA TYR A 148 -3.48 28.06 -13.35
C TYR A 148 -4.39 29.30 -13.24
N GLY A 149 -3.91 30.35 -12.57
CA GLY A 149 -4.64 31.58 -12.24
C GLY A 149 -5.37 31.49 -10.89
N PRO A 150 -5.93 32.60 -10.41
CA PRO A 150 -6.58 32.65 -9.09
C PRO A 150 -8.03 32.14 -9.09
N GLY A 151 -8.53 31.91 -7.87
CA GLY A 151 -9.96 31.68 -7.60
C GLY A 151 -10.50 30.36 -8.15
N TRP A 152 -11.82 30.24 -8.23
CA TRP A 152 -12.51 29.01 -8.63
C TRP A 152 -12.15 28.51 -10.03
N LYS A 153 -11.81 29.43 -10.95
CA LYS A 153 -11.36 29.05 -12.30
C LYS A 153 -9.97 28.40 -12.27
N GLY A 154 -9.04 28.96 -11.49
CA GLY A 154 -7.73 28.36 -11.25
C GLY A 154 -7.83 27.00 -10.56
N TYR A 155 -8.69 26.93 -9.54
CA TYR A 155 -9.01 25.70 -8.83
C TYR A 155 -9.49 24.58 -9.75
N GLY A 156 -10.50 24.85 -10.59
CA GLY A 156 -10.99 23.83 -11.54
C GLY A 156 -9.92 23.33 -12.50
N LYS A 157 -9.02 24.21 -12.96
CA LYS A 157 -7.89 23.83 -13.82
C LYS A 157 -6.90 22.92 -13.10
N ILE A 158 -6.43 23.29 -11.91
CA ILE A 158 -5.45 22.48 -11.18
C ILE A 158 -6.05 21.14 -10.74
N VAL A 159 -7.36 21.07 -10.40
CA VAL A 159 -8.06 19.81 -10.13
C VAL A 159 -8.03 18.93 -11.38
N GLY A 160 -8.40 19.46 -12.55
CA GLY A 160 -8.37 18.70 -13.80
C GLY A 160 -6.97 18.22 -14.18
N VAL A 161 -5.95 19.06 -13.99
CA VAL A 161 -4.54 18.70 -14.21
C VAL A 161 -4.09 17.61 -13.24
N SER A 162 -4.41 17.75 -11.95
CA SER A 162 -4.04 16.77 -10.92
C SER A 162 -4.72 15.42 -11.16
N LEU A 163 -5.99 15.42 -11.58
CA LEU A 163 -6.71 14.22 -11.96
C LEU A 163 -6.10 13.53 -13.19
N ALA A 164 -5.67 14.31 -14.19
CA ALA A 164 -5.00 13.75 -15.37
C ALA A 164 -3.62 13.15 -15.02
N GLN A 165 -2.87 13.80 -14.11
CA GLN A 165 -1.61 13.27 -13.60
C GLN A 165 -1.82 11.98 -12.80
N ASP A 166 -2.81 11.95 -11.91
CA ASP A 166 -3.16 10.74 -11.15
C ASP A 166 -3.64 9.62 -12.07
N ALA A 167 -4.54 9.90 -13.02
CA ALA A 167 -4.98 8.91 -14.02
C ALA A 167 -3.81 8.31 -14.80
N THR A 168 -2.84 9.14 -15.20
CA THR A 168 -1.62 8.69 -15.86
C THR A 168 -0.77 7.81 -14.92
N GLY A 169 -0.63 8.23 -13.66
CA GLY A 169 0.07 7.48 -12.60
C GLY A 169 -0.56 6.12 -12.34
N GLN A 170 -1.87 6.04 -12.17
CA GLN A 170 -2.59 4.78 -11.99
C GLN A 170 -2.48 3.89 -13.22
N PHE A 171 -2.65 4.46 -14.42
CA PHE A 171 -2.56 3.69 -15.66
C PHE A 171 -1.18 3.06 -15.87
N PHE A 172 -0.08 3.80 -15.70
CA PHE A 172 1.26 3.26 -15.92
C PHE A 172 1.81 2.54 -14.69
N GLY A 173 1.64 3.10 -13.50
CA GLY A 173 2.23 2.65 -12.25
C GLY A 173 1.47 1.51 -11.56
N VAL A 174 0.17 1.35 -11.80
CA VAL A 174 -0.63 0.25 -11.22
C VAL A 174 -1.00 -0.79 -12.28
N PHE A 175 -1.30 -0.35 -13.51
CA PHE A 175 -1.76 -1.25 -14.56
C PHE A 175 -0.69 -1.63 -15.59
N ALA A 176 -0.31 -0.74 -16.49
CA ALA A 176 0.40 -1.09 -17.73
C ALA A 176 1.79 -1.66 -17.47
N ILE A 177 2.64 -0.96 -16.70
CA ILE A 177 3.98 -1.48 -16.39
C ILE A 177 3.89 -2.74 -15.52
N PRO A 178 3.14 -2.74 -14.39
CA PRO A 178 3.00 -3.94 -13.57
C PRO A 178 2.44 -5.18 -14.29
N ALA A 179 1.52 -4.99 -15.23
CA ALA A 179 1.01 -6.09 -16.07
C ALA A 179 2.09 -6.63 -17.02
N LEU A 180 2.91 -5.76 -17.61
CA LEU A 180 3.96 -6.14 -18.55
C LEU A 180 5.12 -6.88 -17.85
N VAL A 181 5.60 -6.35 -16.72
CA VAL A 181 6.77 -6.92 -16.02
C VAL A 181 6.40 -7.95 -14.94
N ARG A 182 5.11 -8.28 -14.80
CA ARG A 182 4.60 -9.19 -13.75
C ARG A 182 4.99 -8.73 -12.35
N GLN A 183 4.88 -7.42 -12.11
CA GLN A 183 5.12 -6.79 -10.81
C GLN A 183 3.80 -6.65 -10.05
N ASP A 184 3.82 -6.84 -8.74
CA ASP A 184 2.69 -6.51 -7.87
C ASP A 184 2.72 -5.00 -7.58
N PRO A 185 1.68 -4.24 -7.95
CA PRO A 185 1.61 -2.80 -7.69
C PRO A 185 1.32 -2.45 -6.22
N ARG A 186 0.94 -3.41 -5.37
CA ARG A 186 0.48 -3.11 -4.01
C ARG A 186 1.61 -2.84 -3.03
N TYR A 187 1.32 -1.94 -2.09
CA TYR A 187 2.13 -1.74 -0.89
C TYR A 187 1.68 -2.65 0.25
N TYR A 188 2.63 -3.37 0.86
CA TYR A 188 2.38 -4.33 1.93
C TYR A 188 2.82 -3.77 3.29
N ARG A 189 1.86 -3.52 4.20
CA ARG A 189 2.15 -2.91 5.50
C ARG A 189 2.86 -3.85 6.47
N MET A 190 3.61 -3.29 7.42
CA MET A 190 4.28 -4.03 8.49
C MET A 190 3.80 -3.57 9.89
N PRO A 191 2.54 -3.85 10.29
CA PRO A 191 1.95 -3.29 11.50
C PRO A 191 2.65 -3.70 12.81
N HIS A 192 3.31 -4.86 12.83
CA HIS A 192 4.00 -5.39 14.01
C HIS A 192 5.50 -5.05 14.06
N ALA A 193 6.02 -4.34 13.06
CA ALA A 193 7.42 -3.92 13.04
C ALA A 193 7.64 -2.63 13.84
N SER A 194 8.88 -2.41 14.30
CA SER A 194 9.27 -1.15 14.94
C SER A 194 9.18 0.03 13.96
N ILE A 195 8.88 1.23 14.48
CA ILE A 195 8.78 2.48 13.70
C ILE A 195 9.96 2.69 12.72
N PRO A 196 11.24 2.60 13.15
CA PRO A 196 12.35 2.83 12.22
C PRO A 196 12.41 1.78 11.10
N ARG A 197 12.05 0.53 11.38
CA ARG A 197 11.98 -0.53 10.37
C ARG A 197 10.88 -0.28 9.35
N ARG A 198 9.72 0.23 9.80
CA ARG A 198 8.60 0.61 8.94
C ARG A 198 8.98 1.76 8.02
N ILE A 199 9.62 2.80 8.56
CA ILE A 199 10.12 3.94 7.77
C ILE A 199 11.12 3.48 6.70
N LEU A 200 12.15 2.72 7.11
CA LEU A 200 13.16 2.23 6.17
C LEU A 200 12.55 1.36 5.08
N TYR A 201 11.59 0.52 5.46
CA TYR A 201 10.85 -0.31 4.52
C TYR A 201 10.03 0.54 3.55
N SER A 202 9.23 1.52 4.02
CA SER A 202 8.45 2.42 3.14
C SER A 202 9.33 3.14 2.12
N ILE A 203 10.52 3.59 2.54
CA ILE A 203 11.52 4.20 1.64
C ILE A 203 12.08 3.17 0.65
N SER A 204 12.42 1.97 1.12
CA SER A 204 12.96 0.92 0.23
C SER A 204 11.97 0.51 -0.86
N ARG A 205 10.66 0.62 -0.61
CA ARG A 205 9.61 0.24 -1.57
C ARG A 205 9.53 1.14 -2.80
N THR A 206 10.11 2.33 -2.74
CA THR A 206 10.29 3.20 -3.91
C THR A 206 11.20 2.59 -4.97
N VAL A 207 12.21 1.83 -4.54
CA VAL A 207 13.24 1.25 -5.43
C VAL A 207 13.12 -0.26 -5.60
N ILE A 208 12.59 -0.96 -4.59
CA ILE A 208 12.43 -2.42 -4.59
C ILE A 208 10.96 -2.74 -4.45
N SER A 209 10.37 -3.37 -5.46
CA SER A 209 9.00 -3.91 -5.44
C SER A 209 8.99 -5.43 -5.21
N ARG A 210 7.83 -6.08 -5.45
CA ARG A 210 7.64 -7.53 -5.45
C ARG A 210 7.10 -7.94 -6.82
N ASN A 211 7.49 -9.10 -7.31
CA ASN A 211 6.83 -9.72 -8.46
C ASN A 211 5.48 -10.32 -8.03
N ASP A 212 4.69 -10.80 -9.00
CA ASP A 212 3.40 -11.47 -8.72
C ASP A 212 3.56 -12.76 -7.89
N ALA A 213 4.75 -13.35 -7.82
CA ALA A 213 5.07 -14.52 -7.00
C ALA A 213 5.54 -14.15 -5.56
N GLY A 214 5.77 -12.87 -5.27
CA GLY A 214 6.22 -12.36 -3.98
C GLY A 214 7.73 -12.10 -3.84
N ASP A 215 8.55 -12.44 -4.84
CA ASP A 215 10.00 -12.21 -4.81
C ASP A 215 10.35 -10.73 -4.99
N PRO A 216 11.42 -10.24 -4.35
CA PRO A 216 11.87 -8.86 -4.53
C PRO A 216 12.41 -8.62 -5.94
N ILE A 217 11.93 -7.55 -6.57
CA ILE A 217 12.41 -7.07 -7.89
C ILE A 217 12.60 -5.56 -7.84
N PRO A 218 13.38 -4.95 -8.77
CA PRO A 218 13.37 -3.50 -8.92
C PRO A 218 11.95 -2.97 -9.13
N ASN A 219 11.64 -1.80 -8.56
CA ASN A 219 10.33 -1.18 -8.73
C ASN A 219 10.24 -0.48 -10.10
N TYR A 220 10.06 -1.26 -11.16
CA TYR A 220 9.93 -0.75 -12.52
C TYR A 220 8.76 0.21 -12.66
N ALA A 221 7.66 -0.06 -11.96
CA ALA A 221 6.46 0.77 -12.00
C ALA A 221 6.74 2.19 -11.51
N SER A 222 7.27 2.38 -10.29
CA SER A 222 7.61 3.72 -9.79
C SER A 222 8.69 4.37 -10.66
N LEU A 223 9.79 3.66 -10.95
CA LEU A 223 10.95 4.24 -11.65
C LEU A 223 10.61 4.73 -13.06
N LEU A 224 9.83 3.98 -13.84
CA LEU A 224 9.49 4.35 -15.21
C LEU A 224 8.31 5.32 -15.27
N THR A 225 7.33 5.20 -14.38
CA THR A 225 6.14 6.06 -14.39
C THR A 225 6.48 7.53 -14.15
N TYR A 226 7.48 7.85 -13.32
CA TYR A 226 7.88 9.24 -13.11
C TYR A 226 8.45 9.91 -14.36
N GLY A 227 9.22 9.18 -15.17
CA GLY A 227 9.71 9.68 -16.45
C GLY A 227 8.55 9.90 -17.43
N ILE A 228 7.68 8.89 -17.58
CA ILE A 228 6.50 8.97 -18.46
C ILE A 228 5.59 10.14 -18.05
N ASN A 229 5.28 10.29 -16.77
CA ASN A 229 4.42 11.36 -16.29
C ASN A 229 5.04 12.75 -16.53
N SER A 230 6.37 12.88 -16.40
CA SER A 230 7.06 14.13 -16.70
C SER A 230 6.97 14.50 -18.18
N GLU A 231 7.14 13.53 -19.08
CA GLU A 231 7.00 13.74 -20.53
C GLU A 231 5.57 14.03 -20.95
N ILE A 232 4.58 13.31 -20.43
CA ILE A 232 3.17 13.57 -20.76
C ILE A 232 2.75 14.93 -20.18
N SER A 233 3.22 15.28 -18.97
CA SER A 233 2.94 16.59 -18.37
C SER A 233 3.38 17.75 -19.25
N ASN A 234 4.52 17.63 -19.95
CA ASN A 234 5.05 18.65 -20.88
C ASN A 234 4.02 19.10 -21.94
N LEU A 235 3.02 18.26 -22.24
CA LEU A 235 2.02 18.53 -23.27
C LEU A 235 0.85 19.39 -22.81
N TYR A 236 0.48 19.36 -21.52
CA TYR A 236 -0.77 19.95 -21.05
C TYR A 236 -0.66 20.76 -19.76
N VAL A 237 0.43 20.63 -19.00
CA VAL A 237 0.63 21.40 -17.77
C VAL A 237 1.18 22.79 -18.14
N PRO A 238 0.50 23.88 -17.77
CA PRO A 238 0.98 25.23 -18.06
C PRO A 238 2.18 25.60 -17.18
N GLY A 239 3.10 26.40 -17.73
CA GLY A 239 4.21 26.99 -16.97
C GLY A 239 5.41 26.07 -16.72
N ILE A 240 5.46 24.89 -17.35
CA ILE A 240 6.60 23.98 -17.23
C ILE A 240 7.46 24.06 -18.49
N HIS A 241 8.77 23.89 -18.32
CA HIS A 241 9.71 23.90 -19.44
C HIS A 241 9.85 22.49 -20.01
N PRO A 242 9.56 22.26 -21.29
CA PRO A 242 9.60 20.92 -21.89
C PRO A 242 11.03 20.47 -22.26
N ASN A 243 12.05 20.98 -21.58
CA ASN A 243 13.44 20.63 -21.86
C ASN A 243 13.90 19.44 -21.00
N ALA A 244 14.88 18.69 -21.50
CA ALA A 244 15.34 17.45 -20.87
C ALA A 244 15.81 17.63 -19.41
N GLU A 245 16.44 18.78 -19.10
CA GLU A 245 16.90 19.09 -17.75
C GLU A 245 15.74 19.28 -16.77
N SER A 246 14.70 20.04 -17.15
CA SER A 246 13.51 20.24 -16.31
C SER A 246 12.74 18.93 -16.11
N THR A 247 12.59 18.13 -17.18
CA THR A 247 11.95 16.81 -17.10
C THR A 247 12.72 15.87 -16.17
N LEU A 248 14.05 15.85 -16.25
CA LEU A 248 14.88 15.05 -15.34
C LEU A 248 14.74 15.51 -13.89
N ALA A 249 14.79 16.82 -13.63
CA ALA A 249 14.62 17.37 -12.28
C ALA A 249 13.25 17.01 -11.68
N ARG A 250 12.18 17.09 -12.48
CA ARG A 250 10.82 16.69 -12.08
C ARG A 250 10.70 15.20 -11.82
N THR A 251 11.32 14.38 -12.66
CA THR A 251 11.38 12.91 -12.49
C THR A 251 12.07 12.56 -11.17
N LEU A 252 13.25 13.15 -10.92
CA LEU A 252 13.99 12.94 -9.67
C LEU A 252 13.22 13.43 -8.45
N THR A 253 12.50 14.54 -8.57
CA THR A 253 11.63 15.04 -7.50
C THR A 253 10.50 14.06 -7.21
N GLY A 254 9.85 13.54 -8.24
CA GLY A 254 8.81 12.52 -8.11
C GLY A 254 9.31 11.30 -7.34
N ILE A 255 10.45 10.74 -7.75
CA ILE A 255 11.12 9.62 -7.06
C ILE A 255 11.44 9.98 -5.60
N ALA A 256 11.96 11.18 -5.33
CA ALA A 256 12.31 11.61 -3.98
C ALA A 256 11.07 11.75 -3.07
N THR A 257 9.89 12.03 -3.64
CA THR A 257 8.63 12.15 -2.91
C THR A 257 7.82 10.86 -2.83
N ASP A 258 8.12 9.84 -3.63
CA ASP A 258 7.44 8.53 -3.63
C ASP A 258 7.32 7.89 -2.23
N PRO A 259 8.37 7.92 -1.37
CA PRO A 259 8.26 7.35 -0.02
C PRO A 259 7.14 7.97 0.82
N ALA A 260 6.73 9.22 0.55
CA ALA A 260 5.68 9.88 1.31
C ALA A 260 4.35 9.12 1.18
N ASN A 261 4.00 8.63 -0.01
CA ASN A 261 2.79 7.86 -0.20
C ASN A 261 2.86 6.52 0.56
N ASN A 262 3.99 5.82 0.45
CA ASN A 262 4.23 4.57 1.19
C ASN A 262 4.15 4.77 2.71
N LEU A 263 4.68 5.88 3.22
CA LEU A 263 4.59 6.25 4.63
C LEU A 263 3.16 6.56 5.05
N LEU A 264 2.40 7.28 4.22
CA LEU A 264 0.98 7.52 4.47
C LEU A 264 0.22 6.20 4.53
N THR A 265 0.38 5.30 3.55
CA THR A 265 -0.26 3.97 3.58
C THR A 265 0.18 3.15 4.80
N GLU A 266 1.46 3.24 5.19
CA GLU A 266 2.00 2.52 6.35
C GLU A 266 1.42 3.02 7.68
N PHE A 267 1.32 4.34 7.89
CA PHE A 267 1.04 4.94 9.20
C PHE A 267 -0.35 5.57 9.34
N LEU A 268 -1.04 5.91 8.25
CA LEU A 268 -2.35 6.56 8.28
C LEU A 268 -3.38 5.76 9.12
N PRO A 269 -3.47 4.42 9.03
CA PRO A 269 -4.42 3.67 9.84
C PRO A 269 -4.12 3.77 11.35
N ASP A 270 -2.84 3.78 11.73
CA ASP A 270 -2.45 3.87 13.14
C ASP A 270 -2.79 5.25 13.73
N VAL A 271 -2.62 6.30 12.93
CA VAL A 271 -3.02 7.67 13.27
C VAL A 271 -4.54 7.78 13.37
N ALA A 272 -5.26 7.26 12.37
CA ALA A 272 -6.72 7.28 12.31
C ALA A 272 -7.34 6.56 13.52
N THR A 273 -6.87 5.35 13.85
CA THR A 273 -7.33 4.61 15.04
C THR A 273 -7.06 5.39 16.33
N ARG A 274 -5.89 6.02 16.47
CA ARG A 274 -5.56 6.81 17.66
C ARG A 274 -6.43 8.05 17.80
N ILE A 275 -6.70 8.76 16.71
CA ILE A 275 -7.60 9.92 16.70
C ILE A 275 -9.03 9.50 17.02
N HIS A 276 -9.52 8.41 16.40
CA HIS A 276 -10.85 7.88 16.64
C HIS A 276 -11.08 7.51 18.11
N ILE A 277 -10.11 6.86 18.75
CA ILE A 277 -10.15 6.56 20.19
C ILE A 277 -10.23 7.84 21.02
N ARG A 278 -9.42 8.86 20.71
CA ARG A 278 -9.44 10.15 21.41
C ARG A 278 -10.80 10.84 21.29
N ILE A 279 -11.40 10.85 20.10
CA ILE A 279 -12.74 11.43 19.87
C ILE A 279 -13.80 10.67 20.67
N ILE A 280 -13.82 9.33 20.61
CA ILE A 280 -14.77 8.53 21.40
C ILE A 280 -14.60 8.78 22.90
N PHE A 281 -13.37 8.86 23.38
CA PHE A 281 -13.08 9.13 24.78
C PHE A 281 -13.60 10.50 25.22
N VAL A 282 -13.31 11.56 24.46
CA VAL A 282 -13.82 12.92 24.72
C VAL A 282 -15.35 12.93 24.66
N GLN A 283 -15.96 12.27 23.67
CA GLN A 283 -17.42 12.19 23.55
C GLN A 283 -18.05 11.48 24.76
N ARG A 284 -17.44 10.41 25.26
CA ARG A 284 -17.91 9.70 26.47
C ARG A 284 -17.83 10.58 27.71
N ILE A 285 -16.75 11.36 27.87
CA ILE A 285 -16.64 12.32 28.98
C ILE A 285 -17.73 13.39 28.87
N LEU A 286 -17.89 14.00 27.68
CA LEU A 286 -18.91 15.02 27.45
C LEU A 286 -20.32 14.47 27.71
N ASN A 287 -20.63 13.26 27.26
CA ASN A 287 -21.93 12.64 27.48
C ASN A 287 -22.19 12.33 28.97
N ASN A 288 -21.17 11.92 29.72
CA ASN A 288 -21.29 11.65 31.16
C ASN A 288 -21.42 12.92 32.00
N VAL A 289 -20.81 14.03 31.56
CA VAL A 289 -20.93 15.34 32.24
C VAL A 289 -22.23 16.06 31.86
N ALA A 290 -22.71 15.85 30.62
CA ALA A 290 -23.93 16.48 30.12
C ALA A 290 -25.21 15.71 30.49
N ALA A 291 -25.13 14.55 31.15
CA ALA A 291 -26.28 13.90 31.77
C ALA A 291 -26.45 14.52 33.18
N PRO A 292 -27.40 15.46 33.39
CA PRO A 292 -27.71 15.92 34.73
C PRO A 292 -28.42 14.77 35.46
N ASP A 293 -28.35 14.76 36.79
CA ASP A 293 -29.08 13.85 37.67
C ASP A 293 -30.60 13.89 37.39
N ALA A 294 -31.05 13.15 36.38
CA ALA A 294 -32.46 12.90 36.10
C ALA A 294 -32.90 11.74 37.00
N GLY A 295 -32.91 11.96 38.31
CA GLY A 295 -33.36 10.95 39.26
C GLY A 295 -32.91 11.17 40.70
N SER A 296 -33.45 12.20 41.35
CA SER A 296 -33.78 12.16 42.79
C SER A 296 -34.88 13.16 43.10
#